data_AF-A0A859FHN0-F1
#
_entry.id   AF-A0A859FHN0-F1
#
_cell.length_a   1.000
_cell.length_b   1.000
_cell.length_c   1.000
_cell.angle_alpha   90.00
_cell.angle_beta   90.00
_cell.angle_gamma   90.00
#
_symmetry.space_group_name_H-M   'P 1'
#
loop_
_entity.id
_entity.type
_entity.pdbx_description
1 polymer ?
#
loop_
_entity_poly.entity_id
_entity_poly.type
_entity_poly.pdbx_seq_one_letter_code
_entity_poly.pdbx_strand_id
1 'polypeptide(L)'
;MDKQRLLFERLAEIKDYWVNASSEKLVDKSDLVWSDVESSYQILKQKLSSEAERDAYEKVTDNIIEGVIHSILVMIDGGDELADKLLLDLTERETNKSLSEETALHEEFFSYLLEKEEE
;
A
#
# COMPACT_ATOMS: atom_id res chain seq x y z
N MET A 1 0.34 2.17 22.78
CA MET A 1 -0.02 1.81 21.40
C MET A 1 1.18 1.08 20.85
N ASP A 2 0.98 -0.13 20.34
CA ASP A 2 2.07 -0.92 19.78
C ASP A 2 2.72 -0.13 18.62
N LYS A 3 4.05 0.00 18.63
CA LYS A 3 4.78 0.81 17.63
C LYS A 3 4.65 0.16 16.24
N GLN A 4 4.54 -1.16 16.18
CA GLN A 4 4.24 -1.90 14.96
C GLN A 4 2.84 -1.53 14.44
N ARG A 5 1.82 -1.49 15.32
CA ARG A 5 0.46 -1.09 14.93
C ARG A 5 0.40 0.31 14.35
N LEU A 6 1.19 1.26 14.88
CA LEU A 6 1.29 2.60 14.31
C LEU A 6 1.91 2.59 12.90
N LEU A 7 2.93 1.75 12.65
CA LEU A 7 3.47 1.56 11.30
C LEU A 7 2.40 1.01 10.37
N PHE A 8 1.67 -0.04 10.77
CA PHE A 8 0.65 -0.69 9.95
C PHE A 8 -0.53 0.22 9.64
N GLU A 9 -1.00 0.98 10.63
CA GLU A 9 -2.01 2.03 10.42
C GLU A 9 -1.55 3.02 9.34
N ARG A 10 -0.30 3.48 9.42
CA ARG A 10 0.23 4.41 8.41
C ARG A 10 0.39 3.79 7.03
N LEU A 11 0.80 2.52 6.94
CA LEU A 11 0.88 1.81 5.67
C LEU A 11 -0.51 1.62 5.04
N ALA A 12 -1.52 1.30 5.85
CA ALA A 12 -2.91 1.20 5.40
C ALA A 12 -3.46 2.56 4.95
N GLU A 13 -3.21 3.64 5.68
CA GLU A 13 -3.59 4.99 5.26
C GLU A 13 -2.94 5.39 3.91
N ILE A 14 -1.66 5.04 3.72
CA ILE A 14 -0.95 5.28 2.45
C ILE A 14 -1.60 4.46 1.32
N LYS A 15 -1.92 3.18 1.56
CA LYS A 15 -2.64 2.32 0.61
C LYS A 15 -3.97 2.97 0.23
N ASP A 16 -4.82 3.24 1.21
CA ASP A 16 -6.16 3.80 1.03
C ASP A 16 -6.09 5.14 0.27
N TYR A 17 -5.14 6.02 0.61
CA TYR A 17 -4.95 7.29 -0.10
C TYR A 17 -4.67 7.08 -1.58
N TRP A 18 -3.73 6.21 -1.95
CA TRP A 18 -3.33 6.01 -3.34
C TRP A 18 -4.40 5.27 -4.16
N VAL A 19 -5.10 4.31 -3.54
CA VAL A 19 -6.26 3.64 -4.15
C VAL A 19 -7.33 4.67 -4.48
N ASN A 20 -7.77 5.47 -3.50
CA ASN A 20 -8.77 6.50 -3.68
C ASN A 20 -8.35 7.55 -4.73
N ALA A 21 -7.12 8.06 -4.63
CA ALA A 21 -6.58 9.02 -5.58
C ALA A 21 -6.53 8.47 -7.01
N SER A 22 -6.32 7.16 -7.18
CA SER A 22 -6.36 6.51 -8.50
C SER A 22 -7.78 6.39 -9.06
N SER A 23 -8.77 6.07 -8.21
CA SER A 23 -10.19 5.99 -8.58
C SER A 23 -10.78 7.36 -8.89
N GLU A 24 -10.47 8.39 -8.09
CA GLU A 24 -10.93 9.77 -8.31
C GLU A 24 -10.47 10.34 -9.65
N LYS A 25 -9.29 9.92 -10.14
CA LYS A 25 -8.77 10.30 -11.47
C LYS A 25 -9.63 9.78 -12.63
N LEU A 26 -10.45 8.76 -12.39
CA LEU A 26 -11.38 8.23 -13.39
C LEU A 26 -12.73 8.98 -13.39
N VAL A 27 -12.99 9.85 -12.42
CA VAL A 27 -14.22 10.66 -12.33
C VAL A 27 -14.01 12.03 -12.99
N ASP A 28 -15.06 12.56 -13.63
CA ASP A 28 -15.05 13.72 -14.54
C ASP A 28 -14.69 15.09 -13.93
N LYS A 29 -14.08 15.12 -12.73
CA LYS A 29 -13.82 16.34 -11.95
C LYS A 29 -12.43 16.45 -11.34
N SER A 30 -11.54 15.48 -11.56
CA SER A 30 -10.16 15.57 -11.09
C SER A 30 -9.31 16.34 -12.10
N ASP A 31 -8.62 17.38 -11.64
CA ASP A 31 -7.57 18.03 -12.44
C ASP A 31 -6.44 17.01 -12.64
N LEU A 32 -6.47 16.32 -13.78
CA LEU A 32 -5.45 15.35 -14.21
C LEU A 32 -4.10 16.00 -14.54
N VAL A 33 -4.04 17.34 -14.48
CA VAL A 33 -2.91 18.22 -14.82
C VAL A 33 -1.59 17.85 -14.13
N TRP A 34 -1.64 17.10 -13.02
CA TRP A 34 -0.46 16.71 -12.22
C TRP A 34 0.04 15.28 -12.46
N SER A 35 -0.50 14.55 -13.45
CA SER A 35 -0.09 13.17 -13.71
C SER A 35 0.68 13.02 -15.02
N ASP A 36 1.90 12.49 -14.93
CA ASP A 36 2.71 12.12 -16.11
C ASP A 36 2.05 11.05 -17.02
N VAL A 37 0.95 10.45 -16.54
CA VAL A 37 0.17 9.41 -17.23
C VAL A 37 -1.27 9.85 -17.52
N GLU A 38 -1.53 11.15 -17.60
CA GLU A 38 -2.88 11.70 -17.90
C GLU A 38 -3.53 11.03 -19.12
N SER A 39 -2.77 10.82 -20.22
CA SER A 39 -3.30 10.17 -21.43
C SER A 39 -3.84 8.75 -21.18
N SER A 40 -3.19 7.97 -20.32
CA SER A 40 -3.65 6.64 -19.91
C SER A 40 -4.94 6.72 -19.10
N TYR A 41 -5.05 7.69 -18.17
CA TYR A 41 -6.28 7.92 -17.42
C TYR A 41 -7.45 8.33 -18.32
N GLN A 42 -7.20 9.15 -19.35
CA GLN A 42 -8.23 9.49 -20.34
C GLN A 42 -8.74 8.26 -21.10
N ILE A 43 -7.84 7.34 -21.47
CA ILE A 43 -8.22 6.07 -22.09
C ILE A 43 -9.08 5.23 -21.13
N LEU A 44 -8.62 5.05 -19.89
CA LEU A 44 -9.34 4.25 -18.89
C LEU A 44 -10.71 4.85 -18.57
N LYS A 45 -10.81 6.16 -18.44
CA LYS A 45 -12.07 6.87 -18.20
C LYS A 45 -13.11 6.65 -19.29
N GLN A 46 -12.69 6.53 -20.56
CA GLN A 46 -13.57 6.18 -21.67
C GLN A 46 -14.03 4.72 -21.65
N LYS A 47 -13.29 3.83 -20.98
CA LYS A 47 -13.58 2.38 -20.91
C LYS A 47 -14.33 1.99 -19.64
N LEU A 48 -14.04 2.62 -18.51
CA LEU A 48 -14.63 2.36 -17.20
C LEU A 48 -15.80 3.33 -16.99
N SER A 49 -16.90 3.01 -17.65
CA SER A 49 -18.07 3.88 -17.80
C SER A 49 -19.12 3.66 -16.70
N SER A 50 -19.12 2.50 -16.06
CA SER A 50 -20.01 2.14 -14.97
C SER A 50 -19.31 2.18 -13.61
N GLU A 51 -20.10 2.29 -12.54
CA GLU A 51 -19.63 2.18 -11.15
C GLU A 51 -18.95 0.82 -10.91
N ALA A 52 -19.58 -0.28 -11.32
CA ALA A 52 -19.03 -1.63 -11.16
C ALA A 52 -17.66 -1.83 -11.84
N GLU A 53 -17.42 -1.20 -13.01
CA GLU A 53 -16.11 -1.23 -13.68
C GLU A 53 -15.04 -0.44 -12.90
N ARG A 54 -15.44 0.66 -12.27
CA ARG A 54 -14.55 1.48 -11.44
C ARG A 54 -14.24 0.78 -10.12
N ASP A 55 -15.23 0.16 -9.50
CA ASP A 55 -15.05 -0.67 -8.31
C ASP A 55 -14.09 -1.84 -8.58
N ALA A 56 -14.20 -2.46 -9.77
CA ALA A 56 -13.27 -3.51 -10.18
C ALA A 56 -11.83 -2.98 -10.34
N TYR A 57 -11.67 -1.80 -10.95
CA TYR A 57 -10.36 -1.13 -11.04
C TYR A 57 -9.78 -0.78 -9.67
N GLU A 58 -10.62 -0.29 -8.76
CA GLU A 58 -10.24 0.05 -7.39
C GLU A 58 -9.70 -1.18 -6.66
N LYS A 59 -10.42 -2.31 -6.71
CA LYS A 59 -10.00 -3.58 -6.10
C LYS A 59 -8.68 -4.10 -6.67
N VAL A 60 -8.49 -3.98 -7.99
CA VAL A 60 -7.22 -4.37 -8.63
C VAL A 60 -6.09 -3.46 -8.14
N THR A 61 -6.34 -2.16 -8.03
CA THR A 61 -5.33 -1.19 -7.57
C THR A 61 -4.98 -1.41 -6.11
N ASP A 62 -5.97 -1.67 -5.26
CA ASP A 62 -5.79 -2.03 -3.85
C ASP A 62 -4.90 -3.27 -3.69
N ASN A 63 -5.23 -4.35 -4.41
CA ASN A 63 -4.46 -5.58 -4.39
C ASN A 63 -3.01 -5.39 -4.88
N ILE A 64 -2.80 -4.57 -5.92
CA ILE A 64 -1.44 -4.26 -6.41
C ILE A 64 -0.64 -3.51 -5.35
N ILE A 65 -1.23 -2.48 -4.73
CA ILE A 65 -0.52 -1.67 -3.73
C ILE A 65 -0.23 -2.50 -2.47
N GLU A 66 -1.15 -3.35 -2.05
CA GLU A 66 -0.93 -4.31 -0.96
C GLU A 66 0.26 -5.24 -1.27
N GLY A 67 0.33 -5.81 -2.48
CA GLY A 67 1.46 -6.63 -2.90
C GLY A 67 2.80 -5.88 -2.92
N VAL A 68 2.78 -4.60 -3.28
CA VAL A 68 3.97 -3.72 -3.22
C VAL A 68 4.42 -3.50 -1.78
N ILE A 69 3.50 -3.14 -0.86
CA ILE A 69 3.82 -2.94 0.55
C ILE A 69 4.34 -4.24 1.17
N HIS A 70 3.67 -5.37 0.91
CA HIS A 70 4.12 -6.70 1.33
C HIS A 70 5.55 -6.98 0.87
N SER A 71 5.86 -6.75 -0.41
CA SER A 71 7.22 -6.96 -0.95
C SER A 71 8.26 -6.07 -0.27
N ILE A 72 7.92 -4.82 0.05
CA ILE A 72 8.81 -3.91 0.80
C ILE A 72 9.07 -4.44 2.21
N LEU A 73 8.05 -4.95 2.89
CA LEU A 73 8.19 -5.53 4.22
C LEU A 73 9.01 -6.82 4.19
N VAL A 74 8.80 -7.69 3.19
CA VAL A 74 9.64 -8.89 2.97
C VAL A 74 11.11 -8.52 2.77
N MET A 75 11.40 -7.47 1.99
CA MET A 75 12.76 -6.96 1.81
C MET A 75 13.37 -6.51 3.14
N ILE A 76 12.59 -5.86 4.02
CA ILE A 76 13.05 -5.42 5.36
C ILE A 76 13.24 -6.63 6.29
N ASP A 77 12.33 -7.61 6.24
CA ASP A 77 12.42 -8.84 7.01
C ASP A 77 13.55 -9.77 6.53
N GLY A 78 14.25 -9.41 5.45
CA GLY A 78 15.38 -10.16 4.90
C GLY A 78 14.99 -11.38 4.07
N GLY A 79 13.76 -11.41 3.53
CA GLY A 79 13.22 -12.51 2.73
C GLY A 79 13.52 -12.44 1.23
N ASP A 80 14.36 -11.50 0.78
CA ASP A 80 14.71 -11.32 -0.63
C ASP A 80 16.24 -11.28 -0.90
N GLU A 81 16.64 -11.14 -2.16
CA GLU A 81 18.05 -11.12 -2.58
C GLU A 81 18.85 -9.90 -2.06
N LEU A 82 18.19 -8.85 -1.53
CA LEU A 82 18.90 -7.73 -0.92
C LEU A 82 19.56 -8.17 0.38
N ALA A 83 18.92 -9.08 1.13
CA ALA A 83 19.39 -9.57 2.42
C ALA A 83 20.79 -10.21 2.37
N ASP A 84 21.14 -10.83 1.23
CA ASP A 84 22.48 -11.39 0.98
C ASP A 84 23.59 -10.34 0.95
N LYS A 85 23.23 -9.08 0.70
CA LYS A 85 24.16 -7.94 0.55
C LYS A 85 24.02 -6.93 1.70
N LEU A 86 22.80 -6.71 2.16
CA LEU A 86 22.44 -5.70 3.13
C LEU A 86 21.16 -6.10 3.86
N LEU A 87 21.23 -6.18 5.19
CA LEU A 87 20.04 -6.26 6.04
C LEU A 87 19.62 -4.86 6.47
N LEU A 88 18.35 -4.55 6.26
CA LEU A 88 17.72 -3.30 6.70
C LEU A 88 16.90 -3.59 7.96
N ASP A 89 16.74 -2.57 8.80
CA ASP A 89 15.92 -2.67 10.00
C ASP A 89 15.18 -1.34 10.21
N LEU A 90 13.95 -1.42 10.70
CA LEU A 90 13.15 -0.26 11.09
C LEU A 90 13.22 -0.11 12.61
N THR A 91 13.92 0.91 13.08
CA THR A 91 14.09 1.14 14.52
C THR A 91 13.22 2.28 15.02
N GLU A 92 12.64 2.10 16.21
CA GLU A 92 11.98 3.19 16.94
C GLU A 92 13.01 4.23 17.40
N ARG A 93 12.74 5.51 17.13
CA ARG A 93 13.73 6.58 17.27
C ARG A 93 14.31 6.74 18.67
N GLU A 94 13.49 6.66 19.71
CA GLU A 94 13.89 7.01 21.08
C GLU A 94 14.64 5.86 21.76
N THR A 95 14.21 4.64 21.49
CA THR A 95 14.73 3.42 22.13
C THR A 95 15.76 2.71 21.26
N ASN A 96 15.84 3.05 19.97
CA ASN A 96 16.64 2.37 18.96
C ASN A 96 16.37 0.86 18.89
N LYS A 97 15.16 0.45 19.31
CA LYS A 97 14.71 -0.94 19.22
C LYS A 97 14.16 -1.21 17.83
N SER A 98 14.51 -2.37 17.30
CA SER A 98 13.92 -2.89 16.07
C SER A 98 12.41 -3.03 16.21
N LEU A 99 11.69 -2.76 15.13
CA LEU A 99 10.27 -3.03 15.01
C LEU A 99 10.00 -4.46 14.53
N SER A 100 10.99 -5.18 13.99
CA SER A 100 10.85 -6.56 13.51
C SER A 100 11.24 -7.63 14.55
N GLU A 101 11.36 -7.24 15.84
CA GLU A 101 11.85 -8.05 16.98
C GLU A 101 11.98 -9.58 16.73
N GLU A 102 10.93 -10.37 17.04
CA GLU A 102 10.86 -11.81 16.75
C GLU A 102 9.77 -12.15 15.71
N THR A 103 9.22 -11.12 15.04
CA THR A 103 8.08 -11.26 14.12
C THR A 103 8.40 -10.71 12.74
N ALA A 104 7.77 -11.30 11.72
CA ALA A 104 7.90 -10.83 10.35
C ALA A 104 6.89 -9.72 10.08
N LEU A 105 7.37 -8.51 9.79
CA LEU A 105 6.50 -7.34 9.57
C LEU A 105 5.50 -7.58 8.44
N HIS A 106 5.87 -8.33 7.40
CA HIS A 106 4.97 -8.63 6.28
C HIS A 106 3.78 -9.52 6.68
N GLU A 107 3.97 -10.47 7.61
CA GLU A 107 2.90 -11.35 8.11
C GLU A 107 1.97 -10.58 9.07
N GLU A 108 2.56 -9.78 9.96
CA GLU A 108 1.82 -8.96 10.92
C GLU A 108 1.00 -7.86 10.23
N PHE A 109 1.54 -7.25 9.17
CA PHE A 109 0.79 -6.28 8.38
C PHE A 109 -0.42 -6.91 7.67
N PHE A 110 -0.27 -8.11 7.11
CA PHE A 110 -1.39 -8.80 6.48
C PHE A 110 -2.47 -9.16 7.51
N SER A 111 -2.05 -9.61 8.69
CA SER A 111 -2.97 -9.88 9.82
C SER A 111 -3.72 -8.62 10.25
N TYR A 112 -3.03 -7.48 10.33
CA TYR A 112 -3.65 -6.18 10.61
C TYR A 112 -4.70 -5.78 9.55
N LEU A 113 -4.42 -6.02 8.26
CA LEU A 113 -5.40 -5.72 7.20
C LEU A 113 -6.66 -6.57 7.33
N LEU A 114 -6.51 -7.88 7.61
CA LEU A 114 -7.64 -8.79 7.83
C LEU A 114 -8.49 -8.33 9.02
N GLU A 115 -7.87 -7.95 10.14
CA GLU A 115 -8.58 -7.41 11.31
C GLU A 115 -9.40 -6.16 10.95
N LYS A 116 -8.85 -5.26 10.11
CA LYS A 116 -9.51 -4.03 9.68
C LYS A 116 -10.69 -4.30 8.73
N GLU A 117 -10.65 -5.36 7.94
CA GLU A 117 -11.75 -5.74 7.04
C GLU A 117 -12.91 -6.43 7.78
N GLU A 118 -12.67 -6.99 8.96
CA GLU A 118 -13.69 -7.64 9.81
C GLU A 118 -14.44 -6.66 10.74
N GLU A 119 -13.97 -5.41 10.88
CA GLU A 119 -14.62 -4.31 11.65
C GLU A 119 -15.68 -3.54 10.84
#